data_AF-A0A536BQZ0-F1
#
_entry.id   AF-A0A536BQZ0-F1
#
_cell.length_a   1.000
_cell.length_b   1.000
_cell.length_c   1.000
_cell.angle_alpha   90.00
_cell.angle_beta   90.00
_cell.angle_gamma   90.00
#
_symmetry.space_group_name_H-M   'P 1'
#
loop_
_entity.id
_entity.type
_entity.pdbx_description
1 polymer ?
#
loop_
_entity_poly.entity_id
_entity_poly.type
_entity_poly.pdbx_seq_one_letter_code
_entity_poly.pdbx_strand_id
1 'polypeptide(L)'
;MAGAGVAAEGIVLMTLALLLSTRLAPMTGGVIALVLFFVAWIGGIALAIGQGFANDTIINIGVGSRLLIPTDGLWHGAIFYLEPTDFLAAARAAGRARAGNPFFADQPPPVVYIAWVVGWLAAVVGLANWSFAKRDL
;
A
#
# COMPACT_ATOMS: atom_id res chain seq x y z
N MET A 1 -9.80 14.17 -2.46
CA MET A 1 -9.53 12.75 -2.80
C MET A 1 -8.13 12.33 -2.37
N ALA A 2 -7.08 13.13 -2.58
CA ALA A 2 -5.72 12.85 -2.09
C ALA A 2 -5.62 12.48 -0.60
N GLY A 3 -6.23 13.28 0.29
CA GLY A 3 -6.23 13.01 1.74
C GLY A 3 -6.87 11.68 2.13
N ALA A 4 -7.72 11.09 1.29
CA ALA A 4 -8.34 9.80 1.56
C ALA A 4 -7.34 8.63 1.40
N GLY A 5 -6.37 8.73 0.50
CA GLY A 5 -5.33 7.69 0.32
C GLY A 5 -4.42 7.59 1.54
N VAL A 6 -3.90 8.72 2.00
CA VAL A 6 -3.04 8.79 3.20
C VAL A 6 -3.80 8.36 4.45
N ALA A 7 -5.07 8.76 4.59
CA ALA A 7 -5.91 8.31 5.70
C ALA A 7 -6.13 6.78 5.66
N ALA A 8 -6.36 6.21 4.47
CA ALA A 8 -6.53 4.78 4.30
C ALA A 8 -5.25 4.00 4.65
N GLU A 9 -4.05 4.51 4.32
CA GLU A 9 -2.79 3.91 4.77
C GLU A 9 -2.70 3.86 6.30
N GLY A 10 -3.03 4.97 6.96
CA GLY A 10 -3.08 5.03 8.42
C GLY A 10 -4.02 3.97 8.99
N ILE A 11 -5.21 3.81 8.42
CA ILE A 11 -6.19 2.81 8.84
C ILE A 11 -5.68 1.37 8.62
N VAL A 12 -5.01 1.10 7.50
CA VAL A 12 -4.37 -0.21 7.23
C VAL A 12 -3.33 -0.53 8.30
N LEU A 13 -2.47 0.41 8.65
CA LEU A 13 -1.43 0.20 9.67
C LEU A 13 -2.02 0.08 11.09
N MET A 14 -3.03 0.89 11.41
CA MET A 14 -3.70 0.83 12.71
C MET A 14 -4.45 -0.49 12.90
N THR A 15 -5.15 -1.00 11.87
CA THR A 15 -5.83 -2.29 11.94
C THR A 15 -4.86 -3.45 12.07
N LEU A 16 -3.70 -3.38 11.40
CA LEU A 16 -2.63 -4.36 11.56
C LEU A 16 -2.03 -4.34 12.97
N ALA A 17 -1.71 -3.15 13.50
CA ALA A 17 -1.20 -2.99 14.86
C ALA A 17 -2.23 -3.49 15.89
N LEU A 18 -3.52 -3.23 15.66
CA LEU A 18 -4.62 -3.74 16.49
C LEU A 18 -4.65 -5.28 16.48
N LEU A 19 -4.62 -5.91 15.29
CA LEU A 19 -4.53 -7.37 15.17
C LEU A 19 -3.35 -7.92 15.96
N LEU A 20 -2.16 -7.36 15.81
CA LEU A 20 -0.96 -7.83 16.49
C LEU A 20 -1.04 -7.65 18.02
N SER A 21 -1.65 -6.56 18.50
CA SER A 21 -1.84 -6.31 19.93
C SER A 21 -2.77 -7.33 20.63
N THR A 22 -3.51 -8.13 19.85
CA THR A 22 -4.29 -9.24 20.41
C THR A 22 -3.40 -10.35 20.98
N ARG A 23 -2.13 -10.46 20.56
CA ARG A 23 -1.21 -11.52 21.02
C ARG A 23 0.16 -11.01 21.49
N LEU A 24 0.52 -9.78 21.12
CA LEU A 24 1.78 -9.13 21.46
C LEU A 24 1.53 -7.86 22.29
N ALA A 25 2.57 -7.34 22.93
CA ALA A 25 2.49 -6.01 23.55
C ALA A 25 2.19 -4.94 22.46
N PRO A 26 1.37 -3.90 22.76
CA PRO A 26 1.00 -2.89 21.77
C PRO A 26 2.19 -2.20 21.09
N MET A 27 3.25 -1.89 21.86
CA MET A 27 4.47 -1.30 21.33
C MET A 27 5.15 -2.20 20.28
N THR A 28 5.22 -3.51 20.56
CA THR A 28 5.77 -4.50 19.61
C THR A 28 4.92 -4.59 18.34
N GLY A 29 3.59 -4.63 18.48
CA GLY A 29 2.68 -4.64 17.33
C GLY A 29 2.82 -3.40 16.44
N GLY A 30 2.94 -2.22 17.06
CA GLY A 30 3.19 -0.96 16.33
C GLY A 30 4.52 -0.95 15.59
N VAL A 31 5.60 -1.44 16.20
CA VAL A 31 6.91 -1.55 15.54
C VAL A 31 6.86 -2.50 14.34
N ILE A 32 6.20 -3.65 14.47
CA ILE A 32 6.04 -4.60 13.35
C ILE A 32 5.25 -3.95 12.20
N ALA A 33 4.15 -3.25 12.50
CA ALA A 33 3.38 -2.55 11.47
C ALA A 33 4.22 -1.49 10.74
N LEU A 34 5.04 -0.73 11.47
CA LEU A 34 5.95 0.26 10.90
C LEU A 34 7.03 -0.39 10.00
N VAL A 35 7.61 -1.51 10.43
CA VAL A 35 8.60 -2.23 9.61
C VAL A 35 7.93 -2.74 8.32
N LEU A 36 6.74 -3.32 8.43
CA LEU A 36 5.98 -3.79 7.27
C LEU A 36 5.59 -2.66 6.31
N PHE A 37 5.31 -1.46 6.83
CA PHE A 37 5.14 -0.26 6.01
C PHE A 37 6.37 0.03 5.15
N PHE A 38 7.57 0.05 5.75
CA PHE A 38 8.81 0.28 4.99
C PHE A 38 9.11 -0.84 3.99
N VAL A 39 8.82 -2.10 4.34
CA VAL A 39 8.96 -3.23 3.41
C VAL A 39 7.99 -3.08 2.23
N ALA A 40 6.75 -2.68 2.47
CA ALA A 40 5.76 -2.43 1.43
C ALA A 40 6.21 -1.31 0.49
N TRP A 41 6.75 -0.23 1.05
CA TRP A 41 7.29 0.90 0.29
C TRP A 41 8.52 0.51 -0.55
N ILE A 42 9.44 -0.31 -0.02
CA ILE A 42 10.55 -0.87 -0.81
C ILE A 42 10.00 -1.74 -1.96
N GLY A 43 8.92 -2.49 -1.72
CA GLY A 43 8.22 -3.25 -2.77
C GLY A 43 7.64 -2.34 -3.87
N GLY A 44 7.11 -1.18 -3.51
CA GLY A 44 6.70 -0.14 -4.47
C GLY A 44 7.86 0.43 -5.28
N ILE A 45 9.00 0.68 -4.65
CA ILE A 45 10.22 1.10 -5.34
C ILE A 45 10.65 0.03 -6.34
N ALA A 46 10.68 -1.24 -5.91
CA ALA A 46 10.99 -2.36 -6.79
C ALA A 46 10.02 -2.42 -7.97
N LEU A 47 8.71 -2.25 -7.75
CA LEU A 47 7.71 -2.21 -8.81
C LEU A 47 8.03 -1.16 -9.87
N ALA A 48 8.29 0.08 -9.46
CA ALA A 48 8.61 1.16 -10.40
C ALA A 48 9.90 0.86 -11.17
N ILE A 49 10.95 0.38 -10.50
CA ILE A 49 12.19 -0.07 -11.17
C ILE A 49 11.86 -1.16 -12.20
N GLY A 50 11.08 -2.18 -11.82
CA GLY A 50 10.65 -3.24 -12.73
C GLY A 50 9.92 -2.71 -13.97
N GLN A 51 9.03 -1.72 -13.81
CA GLN A 51 8.34 -1.05 -14.91
C GLN A 51 9.29 -0.28 -15.82
N GLY A 52 10.28 0.43 -15.24
CA GLY A 52 11.30 1.15 -15.99
C GLY A 52 12.18 0.24 -16.85
N PHE A 53 12.52 -0.94 -16.34
CA PHE A 53 13.37 -1.93 -17.03
C PHE A 53 12.58 -3.02 -17.81
N ALA A 54 11.25 -2.96 -17.81
CA ALA A 54 10.38 -4.00 -18.38
C ALA A 54 10.72 -5.42 -17.86
N ASN A 55 10.94 -5.54 -16.55
CA ASN A 55 11.27 -6.80 -15.89
C ASN A 55 10.06 -7.34 -15.13
N ASP A 56 9.37 -8.31 -15.73
CA ASP A 56 8.13 -8.88 -15.19
C ASP A 56 8.32 -9.55 -13.82
N THR A 57 9.49 -10.15 -13.56
CA THR A 57 9.78 -10.77 -12.26
C THR A 57 9.77 -9.74 -11.14
N ILE A 58 10.46 -8.61 -11.34
CA ILE A 58 10.52 -7.52 -10.36
C ILE A 58 9.14 -6.86 -10.21
N ILE A 59 8.43 -6.66 -11.33
CA ILE A 59 7.05 -6.15 -11.31
C ILE A 59 6.16 -7.05 -10.44
N ASN A 60 6.21 -8.36 -10.64
CA ASN A 60 5.40 -9.31 -9.89
C ASN A 60 5.72 -9.32 -8.39
N ILE A 61 6.99 -9.16 -8.01
CA ILE A 61 7.39 -9.01 -6.60
C ILE A 61 6.76 -7.74 -6.00
N GLY A 62 6.83 -6.61 -6.72
CA GLY A 62 6.24 -5.36 -6.29
C GLY A 62 4.72 -5.41 -6.19
N VAL A 63 4.05 -6.06 -7.15
CA VAL A 63 2.60 -6.32 -7.09
C VAL A 63 2.26 -7.21 -5.90
N GLY A 64 3.02 -8.28 -5.65
CA GLY A 64 2.85 -9.14 -4.48
C GLY A 64 2.95 -8.36 -3.17
N SER A 65 3.90 -7.43 -3.07
CA SER A 65 4.03 -6.54 -1.92
C SER A 65 2.76 -5.71 -1.68
N ARG A 66 2.19 -5.10 -2.73
CA ARG A 66 0.93 -4.34 -2.67
C ARG A 66 -0.30 -5.18 -2.33
N LEU A 67 -0.28 -6.48 -2.63
CA LEU A 67 -1.35 -7.40 -2.24
C LEU A 67 -1.25 -7.77 -0.76
N LEU A 68 -0.04 -7.95 -0.24
CA LEU A 68 0.21 -8.29 1.17
C LEU A 68 -0.09 -7.12 2.10
N ILE A 69 0.50 -5.94 1.82
CA ILE A 69 0.34 -4.72 2.61
C ILE A 69 0.03 -3.58 1.63
N PRO A 70 -1.22 -3.12 1.53
CA PRO A 70 -1.66 -2.24 0.45
C PRO A 70 -1.25 -0.77 0.60
N THR A 71 -0.33 -0.44 1.51
CA THR A 71 0.01 0.96 1.81
C THR A 71 0.68 1.68 0.65
N ASP A 72 1.60 1.01 -0.07
CA ASP A 72 2.29 1.62 -1.21
C ASP A 72 1.35 2.02 -2.36
N GLY A 73 0.35 1.17 -2.66
CA GLY A 73 -0.61 1.47 -3.73
C GLY A 73 -1.56 2.62 -3.35
N LEU A 74 -1.93 2.71 -2.08
CA LEU A 74 -2.71 3.84 -1.54
C LEU A 74 -1.92 5.16 -1.62
N TRP A 75 -0.62 5.11 -1.34
CA TRP A 75 0.27 6.27 -1.41
C TRP A 75 0.44 6.78 -2.84
N HIS A 76 0.68 5.88 -3.80
CA HIS A 76 0.70 6.24 -5.23
C HIS A 76 -0.65 6.84 -5.67
N GLY A 77 -1.76 6.31 -5.15
CA GLY A 77 -3.07 6.89 -5.37
C GLY A 77 -3.20 8.32 -4.85
N ALA A 78 -2.71 8.57 -3.63
CA ALA A 78 -2.69 9.90 -3.05
C ALA A 78 -1.85 10.86 -3.90
N ILE A 79 -0.66 10.44 -4.34
CA ILE A 79 0.20 11.23 -5.26
C ILE A 79 -0.55 11.57 -6.53
N PHE A 80 -1.14 10.59 -7.22
CA PHE A 80 -1.87 10.83 -8.46
C PHE A 80 -2.93 11.94 -8.31
N TYR A 81 -3.68 11.94 -7.19
CA TYR A 81 -4.70 12.95 -6.92
C TYR A 81 -4.18 14.30 -6.41
N LEU A 82 -2.89 14.40 -6.07
CA LEU A 82 -2.23 15.67 -5.76
C LEU A 82 -1.64 16.35 -6.99
N GLU A 83 -1.37 15.59 -8.05
CA GLU A 83 -0.70 16.10 -9.24
C GLU A 83 -1.62 16.95 -10.12
N PRO A 84 -1.16 18.12 -10.62
CA PRO A 84 -1.88 18.90 -11.61
C PRO A 84 -2.09 18.13 -12.92
N THR A 85 -3.24 18.34 -13.58
CA THR A 85 -3.59 17.63 -14.83
C THR A 85 -2.57 17.85 -15.95
N ASP A 86 -2.01 19.05 -16.07
CA ASP A 86 -1.03 19.39 -17.10
C ASP A 86 0.30 18.66 -16.86
N PHE A 87 0.68 18.50 -15.60
CA PHE A 87 1.87 17.74 -15.22
C PHE A 87 1.69 16.25 -15.53
N LEU A 88 0.52 15.68 -15.23
CA LEU A 88 0.17 14.30 -15.58
C LEU A 88 0.17 14.09 -17.10
N ALA A 89 -0.32 15.04 -17.89
CA ALA A 89 -0.30 14.97 -19.36
C ALA A 89 1.13 14.96 -19.90
N ALA A 90 1.99 15.86 -19.43
CA ALA A 90 3.40 15.91 -19.79
C ALA A 90 4.15 14.64 -19.37
N ALA A 91 3.88 14.12 -18.17
CA ALA A 91 4.50 12.91 -17.65
C ALA A 91 4.17 11.67 -18.49
N ARG A 92 2.92 11.52 -18.95
CA ARG A 92 2.51 10.42 -19.84
C ARG A 92 3.21 10.49 -21.19
N ALA A 93 3.41 11.70 -21.72
CA ALA A 93 4.15 11.89 -22.97
C ALA A 93 5.64 11.49 -22.87
N ALA A 94 6.25 11.58 -21.67
CA ALA A 94 7.64 11.19 -21.42
C ALA A 94 7.87 9.66 -21.41
N GLY A 95 6.81 8.84 -21.34
CA GLY A 95 6.89 7.38 -21.52
C GLY A 95 7.65 6.64 -20.40
N ARG A 96 8.32 5.53 -20.77
CA ARG A 96 8.92 4.57 -19.81
C ARG A 96 9.94 5.16 -18.85
N ALA A 97 10.72 6.16 -19.29
CA ALA A 97 11.70 6.82 -18.43
C ALA A 97 11.06 7.46 -17.19
N ARG A 98 9.79 7.88 -17.30
CA ARG A 98 9.01 8.42 -16.17
C ARG A 98 8.26 7.34 -15.40
N ALA A 99 7.83 6.27 -16.06
CA ALA A 99 7.19 5.11 -15.41
C ALA A 99 8.12 4.43 -14.39
N GLY A 100 9.45 4.54 -14.57
CA GLY A 100 10.43 4.03 -13.62
C GLY A 100 10.58 4.83 -12.32
N ASN A 101 9.92 5.99 -12.18
CA ASN A 101 10.05 6.84 -11.00
C ASN A 101 9.17 6.31 -9.85
N PRO A 102 9.76 5.83 -8.74
CA PRO A 102 8.99 5.29 -7.63
C PRO A 102 8.25 6.36 -6.80
N PHE A 103 8.51 7.64 -7.05
CA PHE A 103 7.89 8.77 -6.34
C PHE A 103 6.80 9.47 -7.14
N PHE A 104 6.21 8.78 -8.10
CA PHE A 104 5.23 9.34 -9.01
C PHE A 104 4.20 8.30 -9.45
N ALA A 105 2.98 8.75 -9.70
CA ALA A 105 1.90 7.93 -10.23
C ALA A 105 1.14 8.71 -11.30
N ASP A 106 1.10 8.18 -12.52
CA ASP A 106 0.40 8.79 -13.65
C ASP A 106 -1.02 8.23 -13.86
N GLN A 107 -1.41 7.23 -13.08
CA GLN A 107 -2.73 6.62 -13.14
C GLN A 107 -3.39 6.54 -11.77
N PRO A 108 -4.73 6.68 -11.71
CA PRO A 108 -5.46 6.45 -10.48
C PRO A 108 -5.36 4.97 -10.06
N PRO A 109 -5.50 4.65 -8.77
CA PRO A 109 -5.60 3.26 -8.33
C PRO A 109 -6.79 2.57 -9.01
N PRO A 110 -6.61 1.36 -9.54
CA PRO A 110 -7.71 0.59 -10.12
C PRO A 110 -8.83 0.37 -9.10
N VAL A 111 -10.09 0.44 -9.55
CA VAL A 111 -11.26 0.19 -8.67
C VAL A 111 -11.17 -1.19 -8.00
N VAL A 112 -10.68 -2.20 -8.72
CA VAL A 112 -10.44 -3.55 -8.17
C VAL A 112 -9.42 -3.55 -7.02
N TYR A 113 -8.41 -2.67 -7.09
CA TYR A 113 -7.42 -2.53 -6.02
C TYR A 113 -8.06 -1.89 -4.78
N ILE A 114 -8.90 -0.87 -4.96
CA ILE A 114 -9.65 -0.27 -3.85
C ILE A 114 -10.59 -1.29 -3.20
N ALA A 115 -11.30 -2.09 -4.00
CA ALA A 115 -12.11 -3.19 -3.48
C ALA A 115 -11.28 -4.22 -2.70
N TRP A 116 -10.07 -4.54 -3.18
CA TRP A 116 -9.11 -5.37 -2.45
C TRP A 116 -8.71 -4.75 -1.11
N VAL A 117 -8.41 -3.46 -1.04
CA VAL A 117 -8.09 -2.78 0.23
C VAL A 117 -9.24 -2.89 1.23
N VAL A 118 -10.48 -2.69 0.78
CA VAL A 118 -11.68 -2.87 1.64
C VAL A 118 -11.79 -4.30 2.14
N GLY A 119 -11.60 -5.30 1.26
CA GLY A 119 -11.59 -6.71 1.63
C GLY A 119 -10.47 -7.06 2.61
N TRP A 120 -9.27 -6.50 2.42
CA TRP A 120 -8.12 -6.66 3.30
C TRP A 120 -8.42 -6.12 4.71
N LEU A 121 -8.99 -4.91 4.81
CA LEU A 121 -9.40 -4.32 6.10
C LEU A 121 -10.44 -5.18 6.82
N ALA A 122 -11.47 -5.64 6.11
CA ALA A 122 -12.48 -6.52 6.66
C ALA A 122 -11.87 -7.84 7.17
N ALA A 123 -10.94 -8.42 6.41
CA ALA A 123 -10.23 -9.64 6.81
C ALA A 123 -9.38 -9.43 8.07
N VAL A 124 -8.59 -8.36 8.14
CA VAL A 124 -7.70 -8.09 9.29
C VAL A 124 -8.49 -7.77 10.55
N VAL A 125 -9.57 -6.99 10.45
CA VAL A 125 -10.49 -6.74 11.57
C VAL A 125 -11.18 -8.03 12.02
N GLY A 126 -11.63 -8.86 11.07
CA GLY A 126 -12.20 -10.17 11.37
C GLY A 126 -11.23 -11.09 12.11
N LEU A 127 -9.97 -11.13 11.68
CA LEU A 127 -8.89 -11.84 12.35
C LEU A 127 -8.60 -11.28 13.74
N ALA A 128 -8.64 -9.96 13.91
CA ALA A 128 -8.42 -9.32 15.21
C ALA A 128 -9.51 -9.72 16.21
N ASN A 129 -10.77 -9.64 15.79
CA ASN A 129 -11.93 -10.05 16.60
C ASN A 129 -11.85 -11.54 16.96
N TRP A 130 -11.55 -12.40 15.99
CA TRP A 130 -11.39 -13.84 16.22
C TRP A 130 -10.23 -14.15 17.16
N SER A 131 -9.07 -13.51 16.97
CA SER A 131 -7.89 -13.70 17.81
C SER A 131 -8.17 -13.27 19.25
N PHE A 132 -8.86 -12.13 19.42
CA PHE A 132 -9.25 -11.59 20.71
C PHE A 132 -10.25 -12.49 21.45
N ALA A 133 -11.27 -13.01 20.74
CA ALA A 133 -12.27 -13.91 21.32
C ALA A 133 -11.69 -15.25 21.80
N LYS A 134 -10.55 -15.67 21.25
CA LYS A 134 -9.80 -16.88 21.65
C LYS A 134 -8.71 -16.61 22.68
N ARG A 135 -8.66 -15.43 23.28
CA ARG A 135 -7.81 -15.20 24.45
C ARG A 135 -8.58 -15.72 25.65
N ASP A 136 -8.08 -16.78 26.26
CA ASP A 136 -8.53 -17.18 27.58
C ASP A 136 -8.20 -16.02 28.53
N LEU A 137 -9.23 -15.46 29.17
CA LEU A 137 -9.10 -14.45 30.23
C LEU A 137 -8.82 -15.12 31.56
#